data_AF-A0A6I9NQN6-F1
#
_entry.id   AF-A0A6I9NQN6-F1
#
_cell.length_a   1.000
_cell.length_b   1.000
_cell.length_c   1.000
_cell.angle_alpha   90.00
_cell.angle_beta   90.00
_cell.angle_gamma   90.00
#
_symmetry.space_group_name_H-M   'P 1'
#
loop_
_entity.id
_entity.type
_entity.pdbx_description
1 polymer ?
#
loop_
_entity_poly.entity_id
_entity_poly.type
_entity_poly.pdbx_seq_one_letter_code
_entity_poly.pdbx_strand_id
1 'polypeptide(L)'
;FFAHRVCFFPSGYVVYRVRVRRGGRKKPVPKGATYGKPVHHGVNQIKFARSLQSTAEERAGRHCGGLRVLSSYWVGEDSTFKFFEVVLVDIFHKAIRRNPDTQWITKAVHKHREMRGLTSAGKKSRGLGKGHKFHLTIGGSRRAAWKRRNTLQLHRYR
;
A
#
# COMPACT_ATOMS: atom_id res chain seq x y z
N PHE A 1 -11.30 4.38 -12.95
CA PHE A 1 -10.76 5.02 -14.16
C PHE A 1 -9.79 4.16 -15.00
N PHE A 2 -9.16 3.09 -14.48
CA PHE A 2 -8.23 2.29 -15.31
C PHE A 2 -8.89 1.07 -15.98
N ALA A 3 -9.75 0.31 -15.28
CA ALA A 3 -10.43 -0.84 -15.89
C ALA A 3 -11.47 -0.48 -16.95
N HIS A 4 -12.20 0.63 -16.77
CA HIS A 4 -13.16 1.11 -17.79
C HIS A 4 -12.50 1.57 -19.10
N ARG A 5 -11.16 1.71 -19.15
CA ARG A 5 -10.44 2.12 -20.36
C ARG A 5 -9.77 0.95 -21.09
N VAL A 6 -9.79 -0.25 -20.51
CA VAL A 6 -9.13 -1.43 -21.05
C VAL A 6 -10.16 -2.56 -21.04
N CYS A 7 -11.01 -2.58 -22.07
CA CYS A 7 -12.05 -3.58 -22.27
C CYS A 7 -11.47 -5.00 -22.48
N PHE A 8 -10.16 -5.13 -22.68
CA PHE A 8 -9.48 -6.40 -22.88
C PHE A 8 -8.14 -6.43 -22.16
N PHE A 9 -8.04 -7.22 -21.10
CA PHE A 9 -6.76 -7.49 -20.47
C PHE A 9 -5.99 -8.52 -21.34
N PRO A 10 -4.76 -8.22 -21.77
CA PRO A 10 -3.91 -9.20 -22.43
C PRO A 10 -3.69 -10.42 -21.55
N SER A 11 -3.28 -11.54 -22.16
CA SER A 11 -2.94 -12.76 -21.42
C SER A 11 -1.90 -12.50 -20.32
N GLY A 12 -2.13 -13.04 -19.13
CA GLY A 12 -1.23 -12.90 -17.97
C GLY A 12 -1.63 -11.84 -16.93
N TYR A 13 -2.75 -11.14 -17.14
CA TYR A 13 -3.38 -10.27 -16.15
C TYR A 13 -4.55 -11.00 -15.46
N VAL A 14 -4.70 -10.76 -14.16
CA VAL A 14 -5.80 -11.33 -13.37
C VAL A 14 -6.41 -10.24 -12.50
N VAL A 15 -7.74 -10.18 -12.43
CA VAL A 15 -8.46 -9.20 -11.59
C VAL A 15 -9.12 -9.94 -10.44
N TYR A 16 -8.78 -9.55 -9.21
CA TYR A 16 -9.40 -10.07 -8.00
C TYR A 16 -10.27 -9.01 -7.34
N ARG A 17 -11.52 -9.35 -7.02
CA ARG A 17 -12.39 -8.50 -6.20
C ARG A 17 -12.16 -8.80 -4.72
N VAL A 18 -11.75 -7.77 -3.97
CA VAL A 18 -11.48 -7.87 -2.54
C VAL A 18 -12.45 -6.99 -1.77
N ARG A 19 -13.11 -7.57 -0.76
CA ARG A 19 -13.91 -6.84 0.22
C ARG A 19 -13.08 -6.43 1.43
N VAL A 20 -13.26 -5.18 1.88
CA VAL A 20 -12.66 -4.66 3.11
C VAL A 20 -13.74 -4.01 3.96
N ARG A 21 -13.74 -4.31 5.27
CA ARG A 21 -14.72 -3.74 6.21
C ARG A 21 -14.48 -2.24 6.36
N ARG A 22 -15.56 -1.46 6.32
CA ARG A 22 -15.54 -0.01 6.55
C ARG A 22 -15.42 0.30 8.04
N GLY A 23 -15.10 1.56 8.34
CA GLY A 23 -14.99 2.07 9.70
C GLY A 23 -13.56 2.25 10.21
N GLY A 24 -13.46 2.66 11.47
CA GLY A 24 -12.19 2.85 12.18
C GLY A 24 -11.56 1.54 12.65
N ARG A 25 -10.39 1.64 13.27
CA ARG A 25 -9.69 0.49 13.83
C ARG A 25 -9.80 0.53 15.35
N LYS A 26 -10.50 -0.45 15.93
CA LYS A 26 -10.44 -0.69 17.37
C LYS A 26 -9.03 -1.13 17.77
N LYS A 27 -8.45 -0.50 18.79
CA LYS A 27 -7.16 -0.93 19.36
C LYS A 27 -7.32 -2.35 19.92
N PRO A 28 -6.44 -3.31 19.57
CA PRO A 28 -6.55 -4.68 20.06
C PRO A 28 -6.00 -4.75 21.50
N VAL A 29 -6.82 -4.34 22.47
CA VAL A 29 -6.51 -4.40 23.90
C VAL A 29 -7.55 -5.25 24.64
N PRO A 30 -7.12 -6.19 25.50
CA PRO A 30 -8.04 -6.97 26.31
C PRO A 30 -8.94 -6.05 27.14
N LYS A 31 -10.25 -6.26 27.08
CA LYS A 31 -11.28 -5.48 27.83
C LYS A 31 -11.25 -3.96 27.61
N GLY A 32 -10.49 -3.43 26.63
CA GLY A 32 -10.31 -1.98 26.48
C GLY A 32 -9.31 -1.37 27.47
N ALA A 33 -8.69 -2.17 28.35
CA ALA A 33 -7.75 -1.69 29.34
C ALA A 33 -6.42 -1.33 28.69
N THR A 34 -5.97 -0.09 28.93
CA THR A 34 -4.68 0.42 28.45
C THR A 34 -3.91 0.96 29.64
N TYR A 35 -2.63 0.60 29.73
CA TYR A 35 -1.76 1.02 30.82
C TYR A 35 -0.81 2.14 30.36
N GLY A 36 -0.28 2.90 31.33
CA GLY A 36 0.67 3.98 31.10
C GLY A 36 -0.01 5.35 30.96
N LYS A 37 0.67 6.28 30.27
CA LYS A 37 0.25 7.69 30.19
C LYS A 37 -1.15 7.84 29.55
N PRO A 38 -2.01 8.75 30.06
CA PRO A 38 -3.39 8.95 29.57
C PRO A 38 -3.52 9.19 28.06
N VAL A 39 -2.51 9.78 27.42
CA VAL A 39 -2.48 10.00 25.95
C VAL A 39 -2.62 8.71 25.13
N HIS A 40 -2.30 7.54 25.70
CA HIS A 40 -2.38 6.25 25.01
C HIS A 40 -3.67 5.47 25.31
N HIS A 41 -4.60 6.06 26.07
CA HIS A 41 -5.81 5.39 26.54
C HIS A 41 -6.94 5.31 25.51
N GLY A 42 -6.84 6.02 24.38
CA GLY A 42 -7.82 5.94 23.31
C GLY A 42 -7.93 4.52 22.70
N VAL A 43 -9.16 4.02 22.52
CA VAL A 43 -9.43 2.68 21.95
C VAL A 43 -10.28 2.74 20.68
N ASN A 44 -11.41 3.46 20.71
CA ASN A 44 -12.45 3.36 19.67
C ASN A 44 -12.23 4.31 18.48
N GLN A 45 -11.76 5.53 18.72
CA GLN A 45 -11.66 6.58 17.68
C GLN A 45 -10.34 6.55 16.90
N ILE A 46 -9.52 5.51 17.08
CA ILE A 46 -8.25 5.38 16.37
C ILE A 46 -8.50 5.03 14.90
N LYS A 47 -7.89 5.81 14.00
CA LYS A 47 -7.92 5.57 12.56
C LYS A 47 -6.70 4.76 12.14
N PHE A 48 -6.87 3.88 11.16
CA PHE A 48 -5.74 3.14 10.60
C PHE A 48 -4.85 4.06 9.76
N ALA A 49 -3.53 3.90 9.87
CA ALA A 49 -2.58 4.76 9.15
C ALA A 49 -2.61 4.55 7.62
N ARG A 50 -3.03 3.36 7.17
CA ARG A 50 -3.11 3.00 5.74
C ARG A 50 -4.54 3.11 5.22
N SER A 51 -4.68 3.37 3.92
CA SER A 51 -5.98 3.39 3.27
C SER A 51 -6.59 1.98 3.19
N LEU A 52 -7.93 1.92 3.11
CA LEU A 52 -8.66 0.66 2.89
C LEU A 52 -8.24 0.00 1.56
N GLN A 53 -7.96 0.80 0.54
CA GLN A 53 -7.47 0.33 -0.75
C GLN A 53 -6.11 -0.37 -0.64
N SER A 54 -5.15 0.20 0.10
CA SER A 54 -3.85 -0.45 0.37
C SER A 54 -4.02 -1.75 1.15
N THR A 55 -5.01 -1.80 2.05
CA THR A 55 -5.33 -3.01 2.81
C THR A 55 -5.91 -4.11 1.91
N ALA A 56 -6.71 -3.73 0.89
CA ALA A 56 -7.24 -4.66 -0.11
C ALA A 56 -6.10 -5.27 -0.96
N GLU A 57 -5.18 -4.43 -1.43
CA GLU A 57 -4.00 -4.87 -2.20
C GLU A 57 -3.15 -5.87 -1.41
N GLU A 58 -2.90 -5.60 -0.13
CA GLU A 58 -2.16 -6.50 0.75
C GLU A 58 -2.86 -7.83 0.97
N ARG A 59 -4.20 -7.84 1.09
CA ARG A 59 -4.98 -9.09 1.21
C ARG A 59 -4.85 -9.93 -0.06
N ALA A 60 -5.00 -9.31 -1.24
CA ALA A 60 -4.82 -9.99 -2.52
C ALA A 60 -3.40 -10.53 -2.69
N GLY A 61 -2.37 -9.72 -2.42
CA GLY A 61 -0.97 -10.13 -2.58
C GLY A 61 -0.53 -11.22 -1.61
N ARG A 62 -1.11 -11.28 -0.40
CA ARG A 62 -0.88 -12.38 0.54
C ARG A 62 -1.56 -13.68 0.12
N HIS A 63 -2.76 -13.59 -0.42
CA HIS A 63 -3.48 -14.77 -0.90
C HIS A 63 -2.84 -15.32 -2.18
N CYS A 64 -2.47 -14.44 -3.11
CA CYS A 64 -1.88 -14.77 -4.40
C CYS A 64 -0.36 -14.51 -4.40
N GLY A 65 0.41 -15.24 -3.58
CA GLY A 65 1.85 -15.01 -3.43
C GLY A 65 2.69 -15.18 -4.71
N GLY A 66 2.22 -15.97 -5.67
CA GLY A 66 2.88 -16.17 -6.97
C GLY A 66 2.66 -15.01 -7.96
N LEU A 67 1.66 -14.16 -7.73
CA LEU A 67 1.31 -13.03 -8.59
C LEU A 67 1.88 -11.72 -8.05
N ARG A 68 1.89 -10.67 -8.88
CA ARG A 68 2.31 -9.33 -8.46
C ARG A 68 1.20 -8.32 -8.64
N VAL A 69 0.90 -7.57 -7.58
CA VAL A 69 -0.10 -6.51 -7.58
C VAL A 69 0.42 -5.32 -8.39
N LEU A 70 -0.29 -4.90 -9.44
CA LEU A 70 0.04 -3.67 -10.16
C LEU A 70 -0.59 -2.45 -9.49
N SER A 71 -1.92 -2.46 -9.41
CA SER A 71 -2.74 -1.36 -8.92
C SER A 71 -4.12 -1.90 -8.54
N SER A 72 -4.94 -1.03 -7.97
CA SER A 72 -6.32 -1.33 -7.64
C SER A 72 -7.22 -0.15 -7.95
N TYR A 73 -8.53 -0.39 -8.03
CA TYR A 73 -9.53 0.67 -8.13
C TYR A 73 -10.78 0.33 -7.32
N TRP A 74 -11.53 1.37 -6.97
CA TRP A 74 -12.79 1.25 -6.27
C TRP A 74 -13.90 0.84 -7.25
N VAL A 75 -14.74 -0.08 -6.81
CA VAL A 75 -15.86 -0.63 -7.61
C VAL A 75 -17.19 -0.19 -7.03
N GLY A 76 -17.37 -0.35 -5.72
CA GLY A 76 -18.62 -0.08 -5.03
C GLY A 76 -18.44 -0.08 -3.51
N GLU A 77 -19.42 0.41 -2.79
CA GLU A 77 -19.45 0.33 -1.34
C GLU A 77 -20.86 0.12 -0.79
N ASP A 78 -20.94 -0.71 0.24
CA ASP A 78 -22.14 -0.93 1.05
C ASP A 78 -21.97 -0.23 2.41
N SER A 79 -22.98 -0.28 3.27
CA SER A 79 -22.88 0.21 4.66
C SER A 79 -21.70 -0.42 5.42
N THR A 80 -21.46 -1.71 5.23
CA THR A 80 -20.47 -2.47 6.02
C THR A 80 -19.14 -2.69 5.29
N PHE A 81 -19.15 -2.78 3.96
CA PHE A 81 -17.98 -3.17 3.16
C PHE A 81 -17.68 -2.21 2.03
N LYS A 82 -16.42 -2.17 1.63
CA LYS A 82 -15.96 -1.48 0.43
C LYS A 82 -15.27 -2.49 -0.48
N PHE A 83 -15.63 -2.47 -1.75
CA PHE A 83 -15.12 -3.39 -2.75
C PHE A 83 -14.08 -2.72 -3.62
N PHE A 84 -12.96 -3.41 -3.79
CA PHE A 84 -11.88 -2.99 -4.67
C PHE A 84 -11.54 -4.12 -5.63
N GLU A 85 -11.29 -3.79 -6.88
CA GLU A 85 -10.71 -4.70 -7.84
C GLU A 85 -9.20 -4.45 -7.90
N VAL A 86 -8.44 -5.50 -7.60
CA VAL A 86 -6.99 -5.50 -7.57
C VAL A 86 -6.51 -6.18 -8.85
N VAL A 87 -5.73 -5.45 -9.64
CA VAL A 87 -5.12 -5.95 -10.86
C VAL A 87 -3.78 -6.60 -10.50
N LEU A 88 -3.68 -7.89 -10.76
CA LEU A 88 -2.50 -8.72 -10.56
C LEU A 88 -1.93 -9.16 -11.90
N VAL A 89 -0.65 -9.49 -11.89
CA VAL A 89 0.08 -9.98 -13.05
C VAL A 89 0.79 -11.26 -12.70
N ASP A 90 0.69 -12.24 -13.58
CA ASP A 90 1.50 -13.45 -13.55
C ASP A 90 2.91 -13.19 -14.12
N ILE A 91 3.92 -13.50 -13.32
CA ILE A 91 5.34 -13.29 -13.64
C ILE A 91 5.85 -14.35 -14.62
N PHE A 92 5.25 -15.55 -14.60
CA PHE A 92 5.69 -16.69 -15.40
C PHE A 92 5.08 -16.68 -16.80
N HIS A 93 4.04 -15.89 -17.00
CA HIS A 93 3.38 -15.77 -18.29
C HIS A 93 4.28 -15.13 -19.37
N LYS A 94 4.42 -15.82 -20.52
CA LYS A 94 5.32 -15.40 -21.61
C LYS A 94 4.97 -14.02 -22.18
N ALA A 95 3.69 -13.67 -22.31
CA ALA A 95 3.30 -12.37 -22.86
C ALA A 95 3.77 -11.19 -21.98
N ILE A 96 3.75 -11.35 -20.65
CA ILE A 96 4.23 -10.34 -19.70
C ILE A 96 5.75 -10.20 -19.76
N ARG A 97 6.46 -11.31 -19.91
CA ARG A 97 7.93 -11.33 -19.95
C ARG A 97 8.51 -10.78 -21.25
N ARG A 98 7.80 -10.96 -22.37
CA ARG A 98 8.24 -10.47 -23.70
C ARG A 98 7.87 -9.02 -23.96
N ASN A 99 6.82 -8.50 -23.33
CA ASN A 99 6.39 -7.12 -23.52
C ASN A 99 7.30 -6.15 -22.73
N PRO A 100 8.03 -5.23 -23.39
CA PRO A 100 8.95 -4.31 -22.73
C PRO A 100 8.26 -3.36 -21.72
N ASP A 101 7.01 -2.96 -21.98
CA ASP A 101 6.26 -2.03 -21.13
C ASP A 101 5.87 -2.63 -19.78
N THR A 102 5.73 -3.96 -19.74
CA THR A 102 5.27 -4.69 -18.55
C THR A 102 6.38 -5.47 -17.88
N GLN A 103 7.41 -5.86 -18.63
CA GLN A 103 8.49 -6.75 -18.17
C GLN A 103 9.18 -6.25 -16.91
N TRP A 104 9.26 -4.93 -16.68
CA TRP A 104 9.80 -4.36 -15.44
C TRP A 104 9.18 -5.01 -14.20
N ILE A 105 7.87 -5.31 -14.18
CA ILE A 105 7.17 -5.88 -13.03
C ILE A 105 7.69 -7.27 -12.65
N THR A 106 8.36 -7.99 -13.55
CA THR A 106 8.85 -9.36 -13.34
C THR A 106 10.17 -9.45 -12.56
N LYS A 107 10.94 -8.35 -12.49
CA LYS A 107 12.23 -8.29 -11.77
C LYS A 107 12.07 -8.51 -10.27
N ALA A 108 12.94 -9.28 -9.62
CA ALA A 108 12.78 -9.67 -8.21
C ALA A 108 12.59 -8.50 -7.22
N VAL A 109 13.15 -7.32 -7.53
CA VAL A 109 12.99 -6.07 -6.75
C VAL A 109 11.53 -5.64 -6.55
N HIS A 110 10.60 -6.15 -7.35
CA HIS A 110 9.18 -5.82 -7.31
C HIS A 110 8.29 -6.88 -6.66
N LYS A 111 8.88 -7.90 -6.04
CA LYS A 111 8.17 -8.81 -5.14
C LYS A 111 7.48 -8.04 -4.02
N HIS A 112 6.24 -8.39 -3.69
CA HIS A 112 5.49 -7.82 -2.57
C HIS A 112 5.56 -6.29 -2.44
N ARG A 113 5.30 -5.59 -3.54
CA ARG A 113 5.34 -4.12 -3.60
C ARG A 113 4.18 -3.47 -2.85
N GLU A 114 3.05 -4.17 -2.77
CA GLU A 114 1.87 -3.81 -1.97
C GLU A 114 2.22 -3.74 -0.49
N MET A 115 2.95 -4.73 0.04
CA MET A 115 3.37 -4.76 1.45
C MET A 115 4.40 -3.67 1.80
N ARG A 116 5.17 -3.21 0.80
CA ARG A 116 6.13 -2.11 0.95
C ARG A 116 5.52 -0.73 0.66
N GLY A 117 4.22 -0.67 0.34
CA GLY A 117 3.52 0.57 0.01
C GLY A 117 4.11 1.29 -1.21
N LEU A 118 4.47 0.54 -2.25
CA LEU A 118 4.97 1.05 -3.53
C LEU A 118 3.90 1.12 -4.62
N THR A 119 2.69 0.61 -4.35
CA THR A 119 1.50 0.79 -5.18
C THR A 119 1.02 2.25 -5.12
N SER A 120 0.12 2.63 -6.04
CA SER A 120 -0.47 3.97 -6.06
C SER A 120 -1.15 4.32 -4.73
N ALA A 121 -1.93 3.39 -4.17
CA ALA A 121 -2.59 3.53 -2.87
C ALA A 121 -1.58 3.66 -1.72
N GLY A 122 -0.53 2.83 -1.71
CA GLY A 122 0.54 2.88 -0.71
C GLY A 122 1.34 4.19 -0.75
N LYS A 123 1.70 4.66 -1.94
CA LYS A 123 2.40 5.94 -2.15
C LYS A 123 1.56 7.12 -1.64
N LYS A 124 0.26 7.15 -1.96
CA LYS A 124 -0.67 8.17 -1.45
C LYS A 124 -0.72 8.19 0.07
N SER A 125 -0.79 7.01 0.70
CA SER A 125 -0.80 6.87 2.16
C SER A 125 0.50 7.36 2.82
N ARG A 126 1.64 7.20 2.14
CA ARG A 126 2.96 7.68 2.61
C ARG A 126 3.14 9.19 2.48
N GLY A 127 2.23 9.88 1.80
CA GLY A 127 2.31 11.31 1.54
C GLY A 127 3.26 11.67 0.38
N LEU A 128 3.57 10.71 -0.49
CA LEU A 128 4.35 10.95 -1.71
C LEU A 128 3.52 11.74 -2.73
N GLY A 129 4.14 12.69 -3.42
CA GLY A 129 3.50 13.49 -4.47
C GLY A 129 2.72 14.72 -3.99
N LYS A 130 2.95 15.19 -2.75
CA LYS A 130 2.31 16.39 -2.18
C LYS A 130 3.04 17.72 -2.47
N GLY A 131 3.99 17.74 -3.40
CA GLY A 131 4.75 18.93 -3.79
C GLY A 131 5.92 19.29 -2.85
N HIS A 132 6.66 20.34 -3.20
CA HIS A 132 7.90 20.76 -2.53
C HIS A 132 7.72 21.19 -1.06
N LYS A 133 6.53 21.71 -0.69
CA LYS A 133 6.22 22.12 0.68
C LYS A 133 6.15 20.94 1.65
N PHE A 134 5.91 19.72 1.16
CA PHE A 134 5.82 18.51 1.98
C PHE A 134 7.20 17.91 2.27
N HIS A 135 7.85 18.40 3.32
CA HIS A 135 9.23 18.03 3.70
C HIS A 135 9.31 16.95 4.79
N LEU A 136 8.20 16.31 5.16
CA LEU A 136 8.17 15.27 6.21
C LEU A 136 8.75 13.91 5.76
N THR A 137 9.00 13.73 4.47
CA THR A 137 9.53 12.49 3.88
C THR A 137 10.73 12.76 3.00
N ILE A 138 11.73 11.87 3.05
CA ILE A 138 12.90 11.88 2.15
C ILE A 138 12.96 10.53 1.44
N GLY A 139 13.11 10.53 0.11
CA GLY A 139 13.02 9.29 -0.68
C GLY A 139 11.72 8.52 -0.43
N GLY A 140 10.65 9.23 -0.03
CA GLY A 140 9.37 8.66 0.36
C GLY A 140 9.28 8.02 1.74
N SER A 141 10.29 8.15 2.60
CA SER A 141 10.26 7.59 3.95
C SER A 141 10.35 8.68 5.02
N ARG A 142 9.42 8.64 5.99
CA ARG A 142 9.47 9.49 7.20
C ARG A 142 10.62 9.07 8.12
N ARG A 143 10.92 7.77 8.18
CA ARG A 143 12.03 7.23 8.99
C ARG A 143 13.39 7.69 8.45
N ALA A 144 13.57 7.69 7.13
CA ALA A 144 14.78 8.21 6.51
C ALA A 144 14.96 9.72 6.80
N ALA A 145 13.86 10.49 6.71
CA ALA A 145 13.86 11.91 7.07
C ALA A 145 14.24 12.15 8.53
N TRP A 146 13.67 11.37 9.45
CA TRP A 146 14.00 11.45 10.87
C TRP A 146 15.46 11.08 11.14
N LYS A 147 15.97 9.98 10.57
CA LYS A 147 17.36 9.55 10.76
C LYS A 147 18.32 10.65 10.30
N ARG A 148 18.15 11.20 9.09
CA ARG A 148 19.01 12.28 8.57
C ARG A 148 19.07 13.49 9.50
N ARG A 149 17.94 13.89 10.11
CA ARG A 149 17.88 15.08 10.98
C ARG A 149 18.41 14.85 12.39
N ASN A 150 18.29 13.62 12.91
CA ASN A 150 18.66 13.30 14.28
C ASN A 150 20.02 12.59 14.38
N THR A 151 20.62 12.18 13.26
CA THR A 151 21.99 11.67 13.25
C THR A 151 22.97 12.82 13.52
N LEU A 152 23.67 12.73 14.65
CA LEU A 152 24.82 13.59 14.97
C LEU A 152 25.86 13.49 13.86
N GLN A 153 26.20 14.63 13.24
CA GLN A 153 27.26 14.70 12.24
C GLN A 153 28.58 15.03 12.93
N LEU A 154 29.52 14.09 12.90
CA LEU A 154 30.88 14.29 13.40
C LEU A 154 31.82 14.33 12.21
N HIS A 155 32.15 15.55 11.76
CA HIS A 155 33.12 15.75 10.69
C HIS A 155 34.53 15.44 11.21
N ARG A 156 35.37 14.87 10.33
CA ARG A 156 36.75 14.47 10.65
C ARG A 156 37.59 15.66 11.14
N TYR A 157 37.36 16.81 10.53
CA TYR A 157 37.89 18.11 10.94
C TYR A 157 36.70 19.02 11.21
N ARG A 158 36.77 19.79 12.29
CA ARG A 158 35.75 20.78 12.66
C ARG A 158 36.23 22.17 12.28
#